data_AF-A0A9Q9MME3-F1
#
_entry.id   AF-A0A9Q9MME3-F1
#
_cell.length_a   1.000
_cell.length_b   1.000
_cell.length_c   1.000
_cell.angle_alpha   90.00
_cell.angle_beta   90.00
_cell.angle_gamma   90.00
#
_symmetry.space_group_name_H-M   'P 1'
#
loop_
_entity.id
_entity.type
_entity.pdbx_description
1 polymer ?
#
loop_
_entity_poly.entity_id
_entity_poly.type
_entity_poly.pdbx_seq_one_letter_code
_entity_poly.pdbx_strand_id
1 'polypeptide(L)'
;MDEQDLLTPAEVAGADELYWTLDSLDPRVRPAVTIEPGPGRRIVVAAHGGGGLTITYREHTADAVRRVEDVDVLAAHRAIMACLRGASGWHQVLDQVGGSFGTAGVDTDYEPTGLSVANAVLDDGKRRRRRGLPTVGNAIGWGARRVTTGDTWRGVPDSGTVTVRALRPDPVHEHGIAIRAAGGTLSVGGAPAAEVIVWPTAEDPETVVAYVSPAPALQVCNVYLLRGAAWERVDRWSEQAGMVVEAAGDAERVYHCNHASTTPPTFADLTVRLRLGPPA
;
A
#
# COMPACT_ATOMS: atom_id res chain seq x y z
N MET A 1 -1.64 -31.40 -22.62
CA MET A 1 -1.42 -30.05 -23.19
C MET A 1 -2.18 -29.15 -22.26
N ASP A 2 -1.44 -28.68 -21.26
CA ASP A 2 -2.03 -28.09 -20.06
C ASP A 2 -2.67 -26.76 -20.40
N GLU A 3 -3.83 -26.54 -19.81
CA GLU A 3 -4.66 -25.35 -19.92
C GLU A 3 -3.81 -24.15 -19.50
N GLN A 4 -3.32 -23.38 -20.47
CA GLN A 4 -2.61 -22.13 -20.19
C GLN A 4 -3.66 -21.10 -19.82
N ASP A 5 -3.54 -20.52 -18.62
CA ASP A 5 -4.34 -19.37 -18.23
C ASP A 5 -4.07 -18.21 -19.21
N LEU A 6 -5.04 -17.98 -20.08
CA LEU A 6 -5.08 -16.84 -20.98
C LEU A 6 -5.77 -15.70 -20.24
N LEU A 7 -5.06 -14.61 -20.00
CA LEU A 7 -5.67 -13.39 -19.48
C LEU A 7 -5.92 -12.42 -20.64
N THR A 8 -7.19 -12.07 -20.82
CA THR A 8 -7.59 -10.97 -21.69
C THR A 8 -7.15 -9.63 -21.07
N PRO A 9 -6.96 -8.57 -21.87
CA PRO A 9 -6.63 -7.25 -21.34
C PRO A 9 -7.66 -6.71 -20.33
N ALA A 10 -8.92 -7.15 -20.44
CA ALA A 10 -9.97 -6.82 -19.49
C ALA A 10 -9.83 -7.56 -18.16
N GLU A 11 -9.26 -8.77 -18.15
CA GLU A 11 -8.94 -9.52 -16.93
C GLU A 11 -7.66 -9.02 -16.25
N VAL A 12 -6.78 -8.35 -17.01
CA VAL A 12 -5.58 -7.63 -16.52
C VAL A 12 -5.89 -6.13 -16.29
N ALA A 13 -7.16 -5.74 -16.19
CA ALA A 13 -7.55 -4.33 -16.21
C ALA A 13 -7.01 -3.52 -15.01
N GLY A 14 -6.71 -4.16 -13.89
CA GLY A 14 -6.13 -3.50 -12.72
C GLY A 14 -4.66 -3.88 -12.48
N ALA A 15 -3.89 -2.89 -12.03
CA ALA A 15 -2.47 -3.05 -11.76
C ALA A 15 -2.21 -4.07 -10.64
N ASP A 16 -3.10 -4.15 -9.66
CA ASP A 16 -2.98 -5.08 -8.53
C ASP A 16 -3.21 -6.53 -8.96
N GLU A 17 -4.19 -6.78 -9.81
CA GLU A 17 -4.54 -8.09 -10.35
C GLU A 17 -3.40 -8.65 -11.21
N LEU A 18 -2.79 -7.80 -12.06
CA LEU A 18 -1.59 -8.17 -12.79
C LEU A 18 -0.47 -8.55 -11.82
N TYR A 19 -0.20 -7.71 -10.83
CA TYR A 19 0.87 -7.95 -9.87
C TYR A 19 0.68 -9.28 -9.12
N TRP A 20 -0.51 -9.54 -8.60
CA TRP A 20 -0.83 -10.79 -7.92
C TRP A 20 -0.74 -11.99 -8.84
N THR A 21 -1.18 -11.86 -10.10
CA THR A 21 -1.01 -12.91 -11.10
C THR A 21 0.46 -13.26 -11.25
N LEU A 22 1.33 -12.26 -11.43
CA LEU A 22 2.77 -12.48 -11.60
C LEU A 22 3.45 -13.04 -10.35
N ASP A 23 3.10 -12.53 -9.16
CA ASP A 23 3.65 -13.01 -7.88
C ASP A 23 3.16 -14.42 -7.51
N SER A 24 2.02 -14.85 -8.05
CA SER A 24 1.47 -16.19 -7.85
C SER A 24 2.09 -17.27 -8.74
N LEU A 25 2.89 -16.90 -9.74
CA LEU A 25 3.49 -17.85 -10.66
C LEU A 25 4.46 -18.78 -9.90
N ASP A 26 4.24 -20.08 -10.06
CA ASP A 26 5.04 -21.13 -9.44
C ASP A 26 5.38 -22.18 -10.51
N PRO A 27 6.66 -22.59 -10.67
CA PRO A 27 7.06 -23.52 -11.72
C PRO A 27 6.35 -24.88 -11.69
N ARG A 28 5.73 -25.25 -10.56
CA ARG A 28 5.07 -26.54 -10.33
C ARG A 28 3.54 -26.46 -10.42
N VAL A 29 2.96 -25.30 -10.09
CA VAL A 29 1.51 -25.13 -9.99
C VAL A 29 0.97 -24.28 -11.13
N ARG A 30 1.58 -23.12 -11.37
CA ARG A 30 1.16 -22.15 -12.38
C ARG A 30 2.40 -21.60 -13.07
N PRO A 31 2.97 -22.35 -14.02
CA PRO A 31 4.32 -22.07 -14.51
C PRO A 31 4.37 -20.83 -15.39
N ALA A 32 3.25 -20.41 -15.99
CA ALA A 32 3.20 -19.23 -16.83
C ALA A 32 1.79 -18.63 -16.94
N VAL A 33 1.74 -17.37 -17.37
CA VAL A 33 0.55 -16.66 -17.81
C VAL A 33 0.78 -16.05 -19.18
N THR A 34 -0.23 -16.10 -20.06
CA THR A 34 -0.20 -15.41 -21.35
C THR A 34 -1.12 -14.19 -21.31
N ILE A 35 -0.61 -13.05 -21.77
CA ILE A 35 -1.32 -11.79 -21.91
C ILE A 35 -1.33 -11.43 -23.40
N GLU A 36 -2.51 -11.12 -23.94
CA GLU A 36 -2.70 -10.72 -25.34
C GLU A 36 -3.27 -9.30 -25.43
N PRO A 37 -2.42 -8.25 -25.41
CA PRO A 37 -2.87 -6.85 -25.41
C PRO A 37 -3.64 -6.41 -26.66
N GLY A 38 -3.60 -7.20 -27.73
CA GLY A 38 -4.29 -6.94 -28.98
C GLY A 38 -3.81 -7.87 -30.10
N PRO A 39 -4.40 -7.76 -31.30
CA PRO A 39 -4.09 -8.64 -32.42
C PRO A 39 -2.59 -8.68 -32.75
N GLY A 40 -2.01 -9.88 -32.76
CA GLY A 40 -0.59 -10.09 -33.07
C GLY A 40 0.39 -9.74 -31.95
N ARG A 41 -0.09 -9.16 -30.84
CA ARG A 41 0.71 -8.81 -29.68
C ARG A 41 0.60 -9.89 -28.61
N ARG A 42 1.73 -10.31 -28.04
CA ARG A 42 1.74 -11.35 -27.02
C ARG A 42 2.87 -11.14 -26.01
N ILE A 43 2.54 -11.31 -24.74
CA ILE A 43 3.49 -11.39 -23.63
C ILE A 43 3.21 -12.68 -22.87
N VAL A 44 4.24 -13.51 -22.66
CA VAL A 44 4.17 -14.71 -21.84
C VAL A 44 5.13 -14.50 -20.69
N VAL A 45 4.63 -14.59 -19.46
CA VAL A 45 5.46 -14.50 -18.26
C VAL A 45 5.47 -15.86 -17.60
N ALA A 46 6.65 -16.41 -17.37
CA ALA A 46 6.83 -17.71 -16.75
C ALA A 46 7.66 -17.60 -15.46
N ALA A 47 7.34 -18.42 -14.47
CA ALA A 47 8.18 -18.57 -13.29
C ALA A 47 9.55 -19.15 -13.68
N HIS A 48 10.61 -18.54 -13.15
CA HIS A 48 11.98 -19.01 -13.27
C HIS A 48 12.48 -19.53 -11.91
N GLY A 49 13.49 -20.40 -11.93
CA GLY A 49 14.08 -20.93 -10.70
C GLY A 49 14.53 -19.82 -9.74
N GLY A 50 14.44 -20.06 -8.43
CA GLY A 50 14.87 -19.09 -7.41
C GLY A 50 13.89 -17.92 -7.17
N GLY A 51 12.72 -17.91 -7.81
CA GLY A 51 11.67 -16.89 -7.59
C GLY A 51 11.72 -15.70 -8.54
N GLY A 52 12.58 -15.77 -9.58
CA GLY A 52 12.58 -14.81 -10.69
C GLY A 52 11.52 -15.15 -11.75
N LEU A 53 11.38 -14.28 -12.74
CA LEU A 53 10.48 -14.45 -13.88
C LEU A 53 11.25 -14.46 -15.19
N THR A 54 10.67 -15.10 -16.20
CA THR A 54 11.06 -15.00 -17.61
C THR A 54 9.93 -14.35 -18.38
N ILE A 55 10.24 -13.33 -19.19
CA ILE A 55 9.28 -12.69 -20.10
C ILE A 55 9.63 -13.07 -21.53
N THR A 56 8.69 -13.68 -22.25
CA THR A 56 8.79 -13.92 -23.70
C THR A 56 7.73 -13.09 -24.39
N TYR A 57 8.09 -12.28 -25.39
CA TYR A 57 7.13 -11.35 -25.98
C TYR A 57 7.35 -11.10 -27.47
N ARG A 58 6.31 -10.55 -28.09
CA ARG A 58 6.28 -10.06 -29.48
C ARG A 58 5.27 -8.93 -29.60
N GLU A 59 5.67 -7.78 -30.15
CA GLU A 59 4.82 -6.59 -30.30
C GLU A 59 4.01 -6.62 -31.60
N HIS A 60 4.60 -7.05 -32.71
CA HIS A 60 3.90 -7.23 -33.99
C HIS A 60 4.09 -8.64 -34.53
N THR A 61 3.13 -9.15 -35.31
CA THR A 61 3.18 -10.51 -35.89
C THR A 61 4.47 -10.78 -36.69
N ALA A 62 5.00 -9.75 -37.36
CA ALA A 62 6.22 -9.84 -38.16
C ALA A 62 7.51 -9.78 -37.32
N ASP A 63 7.45 -9.37 -36.06
CA ASP A 63 8.62 -9.26 -35.20
C ASP A 63 9.12 -10.63 -34.76
N ALA A 64 10.44 -10.73 -34.57
CA ALA A 64 11.04 -11.86 -33.89
C ALA A 64 10.58 -11.93 -32.43
N VAL A 65 10.35 -13.15 -31.93
CA VAL A 65 10.07 -13.38 -30.51
C VAL A 65 11.32 -13.07 -29.69
N ARG A 66 11.15 -12.28 -28.64
CA ARG A 66 12.22 -11.91 -27.70
C ARG A 66 11.99 -12.56 -26.34
N ARG A 67 13.08 -12.72 -25.59
CA ARG A 67 13.08 -13.38 -24.28
C ARG A 67 14.00 -12.62 -23.33
N VAL A 68 13.50 -12.37 -22.12
CA VAL A 68 14.18 -11.66 -21.03
C VAL A 68 14.09 -12.54 -19.78
N GLU A 69 15.21 -12.77 -19.12
CA GLU A 69 15.32 -13.68 -17.97
C GLU A 69 15.74 -12.93 -16.71
N ASP A 70 15.65 -13.63 -15.56
CA ASP A 70 16.00 -13.10 -14.25
C ASP A 70 15.31 -11.77 -13.95
N VAL A 71 14.00 -11.71 -14.20
CA VAL A 71 13.20 -10.51 -14.00
C VAL A 71 12.53 -10.53 -12.63
N ASP A 72 12.60 -9.41 -11.91
CA ASP A 72 11.86 -9.20 -10.68
C ASP A 72 10.35 -8.99 -10.93
N VAL A 73 9.48 -9.47 -10.04
CA VAL A 73 8.01 -9.35 -10.17
C VAL A 73 7.54 -7.92 -10.37
N LEU A 74 8.07 -6.94 -9.62
CA LEU A 74 7.65 -5.54 -9.74
C LEU A 74 8.24 -4.91 -11.01
N ALA A 75 9.45 -5.29 -11.40
CA ALA A 75 10.04 -4.84 -12.67
C ALA A 75 9.23 -5.35 -13.87
N ALA A 76 8.86 -6.64 -13.86
CA ALA A 76 7.96 -7.24 -14.85
C ALA A 76 6.60 -6.53 -14.89
N HIS A 77 5.98 -6.35 -13.73
CA HIS A 77 4.71 -5.64 -13.58
C HIS A 77 4.75 -4.25 -14.22
N ARG A 78 5.71 -3.40 -13.83
CA ARG A 78 5.83 -2.02 -14.34
C ARG A 78 6.03 -2.00 -15.85
N ALA A 79 6.89 -2.87 -16.37
CA ALA A 79 7.18 -2.95 -17.79
C ALA A 79 5.96 -3.39 -18.60
N ILE A 80 5.23 -4.41 -18.11
CA ILE A 80 4.00 -4.90 -18.74
C ILE A 80 2.90 -3.84 -18.67
N MET A 81 2.71 -3.17 -17.52
CA MET A 81 1.75 -2.07 -17.39
C MET A 81 2.03 -0.94 -18.38
N ALA A 82 3.30 -0.58 -18.60
CA ALA A 82 3.67 0.41 -19.62
C ALA A 82 3.27 -0.05 -21.02
N CYS A 83 3.53 -1.32 -21.39
CA CYS A 83 3.08 -1.92 -22.65
C CYS A 83 1.55 -1.90 -22.80
N LEU A 84 0.81 -2.25 -21.74
CA LEU A 84 -0.66 -2.28 -21.73
C LEU A 84 -1.27 -0.87 -21.85
N ARG A 85 -0.60 0.15 -21.30
CA ARG A 85 -1.00 1.57 -21.43
C ARG A 85 -0.62 2.20 -22.78
N GLY A 86 -0.13 1.41 -23.72
CA GLY A 86 0.10 1.83 -25.10
C GLY A 86 1.53 2.30 -25.40
N ALA A 87 2.51 1.98 -24.56
CA ALA A 87 3.91 2.17 -24.95
C ALA A 87 4.20 1.37 -26.23
N SER A 88 4.76 2.05 -27.23
CA SER A 88 5.32 1.43 -28.43
C SER A 88 6.78 1.09 -28.22
N GLY A 89 7.31 0.14 -29.01
CA GLY A 89 8.70 -0.26 -28.90
C GLY A 89 8.94 -1.05 -27.63
N TRP A 90 8.18 -2.13 -27.44
CA TRP A 90 8.23 -2.97 -26.24
C TRP A 90 9.63 -3.46 -25.88
N HIS A 91 10.50 -3.62 -26.86
CA HIS A 91 11.90 -3.93 -26.64
C HIS A 91 12.66 -2.90 -25.79
N GLN A 92 12.34 -1.62 -25.92
CA GLN A 92 12.97 -0.58 -25.11
C GLN A 92 12.53 -0.64 -23.64
N VAL A 93 11.37 -1.26 -23.36
CA VAL A 93 10.80 -1.35 -22.02
C VAL A 93 11.12 -2.70 -21.37
N LEU A 94 10.84 -3.80 -22.08
CA LEU A 94 10.99 -5.16 -21.55
C LEU A 94 12.45 -5.63 -21.53
N ASP A 95 13.29 -5.26 -22.50
CA ASP A 95 14.71 -5.69 -22.47
C ASP A 95 15.49 -5.04 -21.32
N GLN A 96 15.03 -3.88 -20.83
CA GLN A 96 15.70 -3.14 -19.74
C GLN A 96 15.52 -3.79 -18.36
N VAL A 97 14.56 -4.71 -18.19
CA VAL A 97 14.29 -5.36 -16.89
C VAL A 97 15.01 -6.70 -16.72
N GLY A 98 15.79 -7.13 -17.71
CA GLY A 98 16.59 -8.36 -17.61
C GLY A 98 17.65 -8.27 -16.51
N GLY A 99 17.83 -9.34 -15.74
CA GLY A 99 18.78 -9.39 -14.63
C GLY A 99 18.40 -8.49 -13.44
N SER A 100 17.16 -7.99 -13.39
CA SER A 100 16.66 -7.16 -12.29
C SER A 100 16.32 -7.97 -11.03
N PHE A 101 16.27 -9.30 -11.12
CA PHE A 101 15.92 -10.16 -10.01
C PHE A 101 16.88 -9.95 -8.83
N GLY A 102 16.32 -9.62 -7.67
CA GLY A 102 17.09 -9.34 -6.46
C GLY A 102 17.75 -7.95 -6.40
N THR A 103 17.74 -7.16 -7.48
CA THR A 103 18.48 -5.88 -7.55
C THR A 103 17.65 -4.64 -7.20
N ALA A 104 16.31 -4.71 -7.20
CA ALA A 104 15.43 -3.56 -6.94
C ALA A 104 15.67 -2.92 -5.56
N GLY A 105 16.23 -1.71 -5.46
CA GLY A 105 16.70 -1.10 -4.20
C GLY A 105 15.73 -1.11 -3.00
N VAL A 106 16.26 -0.90 -1.78
CA VAL A 106 15.46 -0.86 -0.53
C VAL A 106 14.48 0.33 -0.52
N ASP A 107 14.77 1.36 -1.31
CA ASP A 107 13.94 2.56 -1.45
C ASP A 107 13.24 2.57 -2.81
N THR A 108 12.30 1.64 -2.99
CA THR A 108 11.44 1.61 -4.17
C THR A 108 10.35 2.67 -4.04
N ASP A 109 10.18 3.48 -5.08
CA ASP A 109 9.03 4.38 -5.23
C ASP A 109 7.87 3.64 -5.90
N TYR A 110 6.75 3.55 -5.18
CA TYR A 110 5.54 2.84 -5.62
C TYR A 110 4.53 3.73 -6.35
N GLU A 111 4.64 5.06 -6.26
CA GLU A 111 3.70 5.98 -6.93
C GLU A 111 3.50 5.70 -8.44
N PRO A 112 4.55 5.46 -9.25
CA PRO A 112 4.38 5.24 -10.68
C PRO A 112 3.93 3.81 -11.03
N THR A 113 3.87 2.89 -10.05
CA THR A 113 3.60 1.46 -10.32
C THR A 113 2.13 1.21 -10.63
N GLY A 114 1.24 2.04 -10.08
CA GLY A 114 -0.20 1.82 -10.12
C GLY A 114 -0.70 0.79 -9.12
N LEU A 115 0.18 0.17 -8.31
CA LEU A 115 -0.25 -0.67 -7.20
C LEU A 115 -1.04 0.15 -6.18
N SER A 116 -1.98 -0.48 -5.48
CA SER A 116 -2.56 0.11 -4.30
C SER A 116 -1.54 0.21 -3.15
N VAL A 117 -1.76 1.14 -2.21
CA VAL A 117 -0.92 1.28 -1.02
C VAL A 117 -0.79 -0.05 -0.26
N ALA A 118 -1.89 -0.79 -0.09
CA ALA A 118 -1.89 -2.08 0.57
C ALA A 118 -0.94 -3.09 -0.11
N ASN A 119 -1.02 -3.22 -1.43
CA ASN A 119 -0.18 -4.17 -2.17
C ASN A 119 1.28 -3.71 -2.25
N ALA A 120 1.52 -2.40 -2.35
CA ALA A 120 2.87 -1.82 -2.29
C ALA A 120 3.58 -2.15 -0.95
N VAL A 121 2.87 -2.03 0.18
CA VAL A 121 3.41 -2.41 1.50
C VAL A 121 3.72 -3.91 1.60
N LEU A 122 2.85 -4.76 1.02
CA LEU A 122 3.06 -6.21 0.99
C LEU A 122 4.27 -6.60 0.13
N ASP A 123 4.44 -5.99 -1.05
CA ASP A 123 5.61 -6.18 -1.90
C ASP A 123 6.89 -5.73 -1.20
N ASP A 124 6.93 -4.52 -0.62
CA ASP A 124 8.09 -4.03 0.14
C ASP A 124 8.47 -5.01 1.28
N GLY A 125 7.49 -5.49 2.03
CA GLY A 125 7.70 -6.48 3.09
C GLY A 125 8.23 -7.82 2.58
N LYS A 126 7.81 -8.28 1.39
CA LYS A 126 8.35 -9.48 0.74
C LYS A 126 9.80 -9.24 0.29
N ARG A 127 10.10 -8.11 -0.35
CA ARG A 127 11.45 -7.73 -0.80
C ARG A 127 12.43 -7.66 0.35
N ARG A 128 12.05 -6.99 1.43
CA ARG A 128 12.86 -6.91 2.66
C ARG A 128 13.17 -8.28 3.23
N ARG A 129 12.17 -9.16 3.34
CA ARG A 129 12.38 -10.55 3.81
C ARG A 129 13.35 -11.33 2.93
N ARG A 130 13.24 -11.24 1.60
CA ARG A 130 14.17 -11.90 0.67
C ARG A 130 15.63 -11.46 0.90
N ARG A 131 15.83 -10.26 1.43
CA ARG A 131 17.15 -9.70 1.78
C ARG A 131 17.59 -9.90 3.22
N GLY A 132 16.78 -10.56 4.06
CA GLY A 132 17.03 -10.66 5.49
C GLY A 132 16.95 -9.33 6.24
N LEU A 133 16.25 -8.33 5.67
CA LEU A 133 16.04 -7.03 6.32
C LEU A 133 14.81 -7.11 7.26
N PRO A 134 14.78 -6.30 8.33
CA PRO A 134 13.60 -6.18 9.19
C PRO A 134 12.35 -5.76 8.40
N THR A 135 11.14 -6.11 8.86
CA THR A 135 9.86 -5.73 8.23
C THR A 135 9.01 -4.79 9.09
N VAL A 136 9.50 -4.36 10.25
CA VAL A 136 8.72 -3.59 11.23
C VAL A 136 8.83 -2.10 10.94
N GLY A 137 7.70 -1.39 10.92
CA GLY A 137 7.64 0.07 10.74
C GLY A 137 7.82 0.53 9.28
N ASN A 138 7.41 -0.30 8.33
CA ASN A 138 7.66 -0.10 6.90
C ASN A 138 6.81 1.02 6.31
N ALA A 139 7.30 2.25 6.43
CA ALA A 139 6.91 3.28 5.47
C ALA A 139 7.49 2.89 4.10
N ILE A 140 6.69 2.97 3.04
CA ILE A 140 7.11 2.80 1.64
C ILE A 140 7.34 4.17 0.98
N GLY A 141 8.13 4.19 -0.10
CA GLY A 141 8.27 5.38 -0.94
C GLY A 141 7.04 5.59 -1.81
N TRP A 142 6.53 6.83 -1.85
CA TRP A 142 5.43 7.24 -2.72
C TRP A 142 5.68 8.67 -3.22
N GLY A 143 6.33 8.79 -4.36
CA GLY A 143 6.87 10.04 -4.88
C GLY A 143 7.85 10.66 -3.88
N ALA A 144 7.63 11.92 -3.53
CA ALA A 144 8.41 12.63 -2.51
C ALA A 144 8.02 12.28 -1.07
N ARG A 145 7.04 11.40 -0.85
CA ARG A 145 6.46 11.11 0.47
C ARG A 145 6.84 9.72 0.96
N ARG A 146 6.75 9.55 2.29
CA ARG A 146 6.84 8.25 2.96
C ARG A 146 5.46 7.89 3.50
N VAL A 147 4.90 6.79 2.99
CA VAL A 147 3.54 6.35 3.30
C VAL A 147 3.60 5.13 4.21
N THR A 148 2.82 5.13 5.28
CA THR A 148 2.67 4.01 6.20
C THR A 148 1.19 3.66 6.40
N THR A 149 0.89 2.45 6.86
CA THR A 149 -0.46 2.01 7.26
C THR A 149 -0.71 2.12 8.76
N GLY A 150 0.35 2.34 9.54
CA GLY A 150 0.34 2.49 10.98
C GLY A 150 1.46 3.40 11.46
N ASP A 151 1.25 4.15 12.52
CA ASP A 151 2.32 4.88 13.20
C ASP A 151 2.44 4.38 14.65
N THR A 152 3.67 4.40 15.16
CA THR A 152 3.97 4.16 16.57
C THR A 152 4.73 5.36 17.10
N TRP A 153 4.02 6.22 17.81
CA TRP A 153 4.60 7.34 18.52
C TRP A 153 5.27 6.85 19.80
N ARG A 154 6.60 6.71 19.76
CA ARG A 154 7.41 6.27 20.90
C ARG A 154 7.82 7.45 21.78
N GLY A 155 8.13 7.17 23.04
CA GLY A 155 8.60 8.17 24.00
C GLY A 155 7.50 9.07 24.56
N VAL A 156 6.23 8.65 24.45
CA VAL A 156 5.10 9.36 25.08
C VAL A 156 5.14 9.13 26.60
N PRO A 157 4.65 10.09 27.42
CA PRO A 157 4.46 9.89 28.86
C PRO A 157 3.62 8.65 29.18
N ASP A 158 3.80 8.06 30.37
CA ASP A 158 3.03 6.87 30.78
C ASP A 158 1.54 7.17 30.99
N SER A 159 1.17 8.44 31.13
CA SER A 159 -0.21 8.89 31.18
C SER A 159 -0.32 10.33 30.70
N GLY A 160 -1.45 10.69 30.12
CA GLY A 160 -1.67 12.04 29.64
C GLY A 160 -2.99 12.18 28.90
N THR A 161 -3.06 13.22 28.09
CA THR A 161 -4.12 13.43 27.11
C THR A 161 -3.55 13.47 25.71
N VAL A 162 -4.35 13.07 24.73
CA VAL A 162 -4.12 13.32 23.30
C VAL A 162 -5.29 14.14 22.79
N THR A 163 -5.01 15.36 22.34
CA THR A 163 -5.97 16.15 21.58
C THR A 163 -5.89 15.75 20.12
N VAL A 164 -6.99 15.24 19.58
CA VAL A 164 -7.17 14.89 18.17
C VAL A 164 -7.95 16.02 17.51
N ARG A 165 -7.35 16.72 16.55
CA ARG A 165 -7.99 17.82 15.84
C ARG A 165 -7.99 17.62 14.34
N ALA A 166 -9.17 17.53 13.71
CA ALA A 166 -9.27 17.61 12.26
C ALA A 166 -8.90 19.01 11.76
N LEU A 167 -7.96 19.04 10.82
CA LEU A 167 -7.60 20.22 10.05
C LEU A 167 -8.38 20.27 8.74
N ARG A 168 -8.64 19.09 8.17
CA ARG A 168 -9.40 18.91 6.93
C ARG A 168 -10.14 17.56 6.97
N PRO A 169 -11.39 17.52 7.43
CA PRO A 169 -12.24 16.35 7.27
C PRO A 169 -12.85 16.33 5.86
N ASP A 170 -12.86 15.17 5.20
CA ASP A 170 -13.62 14.97 3.97
C ASP A 170 -15.10 14.78 4.30
N PRO A 171 -16.02 15.58 3.74
CA PRO A 171 -17.46 15.44 3.98
C PRO A 171 -18.07 14.22 3.27
N VAL A 172 -17.36 13.57 2.35
CA VAL A 172 -17.89 12.46 1.54
C VAL A 172 -17.70 11.12 2.24
N HIS A 173 -16.53 10.90 2.83
CA HIS A 173 -16.18 9.63 3.45
C HIS A 173 -16.19 9.73 4.97
N GLU A 174 -16.74 8.72 5.64
CA GLU A 174 -16.65 8.62 7.10
C GLU A 174 -15.28 8.06 7.47
N HIS A 175 -14.39 9.00 7.80
CA HIS A 175 -12.96 8.80 7.97
C HIS A 175 -12.55 9.21 9.38
N GLY A 176 -11.74 8.40 10.05
CA GLY A 176 -11.30 8.64 11.41
C GLY A 176 -9.88 8.17 11.68
N ILE A 177 -9.50 8.28 12.94
CA ILE A 177 -8.22 7.81 13.48
C ILE A 177 -8.48 6.89 14.66
N ALA A 178 -7.91 5.68 14.61
CA ALA A 178 -7.84 4.79 15.75
C ALA A 178 -6.55 5.05 16.55
N ILE A 179 -6.68 5.12 17.88
CA ILE A 179 -5.58 5.34 18.82
C ILE A 179 -5.57 4.21 19.84
N ARG A 180 -4.40 3.61 20.05
CA ARG A 180 -4.15 2.59 21.09
C ARG A 180 -2.97 2.98 21.97
N ALA A 181 -3.07 2.68 23.25
CA ALA A 181 -1.98 2.80 24.22
C ALA A 181 -1.30 1.43 24.35
N ALA A 182 0.02 1.37 24.22
CA ALA A 182 0.75 0.10 24.23
C ALA A 182 0.66 -0.58 25.61
N GLY A 183 -0.17 -1.63 25.68
CA GLY A 183 -0.47 -2.36 26.93
C GLY A 183 -1.38 -1.60 27.90
N GLY A 184 -1.99 -0.51 27.45
CA GLY A 184 -2.68 0.46 28.28
C GLY A 184 -4.17 0.62 27.97
N THR A 185 -4.75 1.72 28.45
CA THR A 185 -6.15 2.09 28.24
C THR A 185 -6.28 3.53 27.80
N LEU A 186 -7.32 3.83 27.04
CA LEU A 186 -7.72 5.17 26.63
C LEU A 186 -9.14 5.44 27.11
N SER A 187 -9.54 6.70 27.22
CA SER A 187 -10.93 7.05 27.51
C SER A 187 -11.35 8.36 26.86
N VAL A 188 -12.61 8.40 26.43
CA VAL A 188 -13.33 9.60 26.03
C VAL A 188 -14.58 9.67 26.90
N GLY A 189 -14.79 10.77 27.62
CA GLY A 189 -15.88 10.87 28.60
C GLY A 189 -15.74 9.93 29.81
N GLY A 190 -14.54 9.44 30.10
CA GLY A 190 -14.22 8.65 31.30
C GLY A 190 -14.39 7.13 31.18
N ALA A 191 -14.99 6.62 30.11
CA ALA A 191 -15.11 5.16 29.90
C ALA A 191 -13.80 4.58 29.33
N PRO A 192 -13.15 3.61 30.00
CA PRO A 192 -11.90 3.03 29.52
C PRO A 192 -12.11 2.04 28.35
N ALA A 193 -11.21 2.08 27.37
CA ALA A 193 -11.18 1.20 26.21
C ALA A 193 -9.72 0.86 25.83
N ALA A 194 -9.51 -0.27 25.16
CA ALA A 194 -8.20 -0.66 24.63
C ALA A 194 -7.82 0.10 23.34
N GLU A 195 -8.83 0.64 22.66
CA GLU A 195 -8.72 1.46 21.45
C GLU A 195 -9.82 2.52 21.50
N VAL A 196 -9.50 3.74 21.09
CA VAL A 196 -10.48 4.79 20.82
C VAL A 196 -10.42 5.13 19.34
N ILE A 197 -11.58 5.15 18.70
CA ILE A 197 -11.72 5.65 17.33
C ILE A 197 -12.35 7.03 17.40
N VAL A 198 -11.68 8.02 16.81
CA VAL A 198 -12.19 9.37 16.68
C VAL A 198 -12.63 9.59 15.24
N TRP A 199 -13.88 10.00 15.06
CA TRP A 199 -14.51 10.35 13.77
C TRP A 199 -14.71 11.86 13.71
N PRO A 200 -13.66 12.66 13.47
CA PRO A 200 -13.78 14.09 13.55
C PRO A 200 -14.61 14.62 12.37
N THR A 201 -15.50 15.58 12.64
CA THR A 201 -16.31 16.23 11.60
C THR A 201 -15.96 17.71 11.49
N ALA A 202 -16.56 18.41 10.52
CA ALA A 202 -16.39 19.86 10.41
C ALA A 202 -17.03 20.61 11.60
N GLU A 203 -18.10 20.05 12.16
CA GLU A 203 -18.88 20.61 13.27
C GLU A 203 -18.26 20.29 14.63
N ASP A 204 -17.63 19.12 14.77
CA ASP A 204 -16.90 18.69 15.97
C ASP A 204 -15.47 18.28 15.59
N PRO A 205 -14.58 19.27 15.37
CA PRO A 205 -13.26 19.00 14.83
C PRO A 205 -12.25 18.56 15.90
N GLU A 206 -12.58 18.60 17.20
CA GLU A 206 -11.60 18.38 18.28
C GLU A 206 -12.11 17.42 19.35
N THR A 207 -11.37 16.35 19.60
CA THR A 207 -11.66 15.36 20.66
C THR A 207 -10.45 15.19 21.57
N VAL A 208 -10.67 15.21 22.87
CA VAL A 208 -9.62 14.93 23.87
C VAL A 208 -9.76 13.50 24.37
N VAL A 209 -8.69 12.72 24.24
CA VAL A 209 -8.60 11.33 24.67
C VAL A 209 -7.63 11.23 25.83
N ALA A 210 -8.08 10.85 27.02
CA ALA A 210 -7.18 10.53 28.11
C ALA A 210 -6.56 9.15 27.88
N TYR A 211 -5.32 8.93 28.31
CA TYR A 211 -4.66 7.63 28.16
C TYR A 211 -3.74 7.31 29.35
N VAL A 212 -3.54 6.01 29.55
CA VAL A 212 -2.53 5.41 30.41
C VAL A 212 -1.84 4.33 29.59
N SER A 213 -0.52 4.38 29.44
CA SER A 213 0.28 3.50 28.61
C SER A 213 1.49 2.98 29.38
N PRO A 214 1.49 1.73 29.89
CA PRO A 214 2.61 1.18 30.64
C PRO A 214 3.86 0.94 29.79
N ALA A 215 3.71 0.86 28.47
CA ALA A 215 4.83 1.03 27.54
C ALA A 215 4.73 2.43 26.92
N PRO A 216 5.84 3.19 26.81
CA PRO A 216 5.84 4.58 26.35
C PRO A 216 5.65 4.67 24.84
N ALA A 217 4.49 4.22 24.35
CA ALA A 217 4.11 4.32 22.96
C ALA A 217 2.59 4.42 22.75
N LEU A 218 2.18 5.29 21.82
CA LEU A 218 0.84 5.27 21.22
C LEU A 218 0.92 4.71 19.81
N GLN A 219 -0.06 3.89 19.44
CA GLN A 219 -0.26 3.44 18.07
C GLN A 219 -1.40 4.22 17.46
N VAL A 220 -1.18 4.72 16.24
CA VAL A 220 -2.15 5.54 15.51
C VAL A 220 -2.37 4.91 14.14
N CYS A 221 -3.63 4.81 13.73
CA CYS A 221 -4.00 4.23 12.44
C CYS A 221 -5.12 5.03 11.80
N ASN A 222 -5.02 5.25 10.50
CA ASN A 222 -6.14 5.66 9.65
C ASN A 222 -7.23 4.57 9.69
N VAL A 223 -8.48 4.96 9.89
CA VAL A 223 -9.65 4.06 9.80
C VAL A 223 -10.79 4.71 9.03
N TYR A 224 -11.64 3.90 8.40
CA TYR A 224 -12.78 4.38 7.64
C TYR A 224 -13.94 3.40 7.68
N LEU A 225 -15.13 3.90 7.44
CA LEU A 225 -16.35 3.11 7.53
C LEU A 225 -16.81 2.66 6.14
N LEU A 226 -16.81 1.35 5.93
CA LEU A 226 -17.35 0.74 4.72
C LEU A 226 -18.80 0.34 4.96
N ARG A 227 -19.67 0.66 4.01
CA ARG A 227 -21.08 0.32 4.03
C ARG A 227 -21.46 -0.50 2.80
N GLY A 228 -22.12 -1.62 3.04
CA GLY A 228 -22.84 -2.38 2.03
C GLY A 228 -24.35 -2.28 2.24
N ALA A 229 -25.12 -2.98 1.40
CA ALA A 229 -26.59 -2.92 1.46
C ALA A 229 -27.21 -3.33 2.81
N ALA A 230 -26.50 -4.15 3.61
CA ALA A 230 -26.99 -4.65 4.90
C ALA A 230 -25.88 -4.81 5.95
N TRP A 231 -24.72 -4.18 5.75
CA TRP A 231 -23.60 -4.29 6.67
C TRP A 231 -22.80 -3.00 6.73
N GLU A 232 -22.16 -2.79 7.87
CA GLU A 232 -21.22 -1.71 8.10
C GLU A 232 -19.99 -2.29 8.79
N ARG A 233 -18.79 -1.83 8.40
CA ARG A 233 -17.53 -2.31 8.95
C ARG A 233 -16.49 -1.20 8.98
N VAL A 234 -15.84 -1.03 10.12
CA VAL A 234 -14.62 -0.22 10.22
C VAL A 234 -13.46 -1.00 9.60
N ASP A 235 -12.81 -0.40 8.61
CA ASP A 235 -11.63 -0.95 7.95
C ASP A 235 -10.43 -0.01 8.14
N ARG A 236 -9.22 -0.50 7.85
CA ARG A 236 -7.95 0.20 8.11
C ARG A 236 -6.97 0.10 6.94
N TRP A 237 -6.86 -1.06 6.31
CA TRP A 237 -5.70 -1.44 5.46
C TRP A 237 -6.11 -2.05 4.11
N SER A 238 -7.21 -1.60 3.52
CA SER A 238 -7.62 -2.04 2.18
C SER A 238 -7.27 -1.01 1.11
N GLU A 239 -6.94 -1.50 -0.08
CA GLU A 239 -6.74 -0.68 -1.28
C GLU A 239 -5.75 0.48 -1.05
N GLN A 240 -6.21 1.72 -1.27
CA GLN A 240 -5.43 2.94 -1.21
C GLN A 240 -5.29 3.53 0.20
N ALA A 241 -5.75 2.82 1.24
CA ALA A 241 -5.67 3.30 2.60
C ALA A 241 -4.22 3.41 3.08
N GLY A 242 -3.84 4.60 3.54
CA GLY A 242 -2.52 4.89 4.07
C GLY A 242 -2.46 6.26 4.71
N MET A 243 -1.29 6.59 5.26
CA MET A 243 -1.03 7.90 5.83
C MET A 243 0.42 8.35 5.65
N VAL A 244 0.59 9.65 5.50
CA VAL A 244 1.88 10.34 5.60
C VAL A 244 1.91 11.02 6.96
N VAL A 245 3.00 10.84 7.69
CA VAL A 245 3.17 11.36 9.05
C VAL A 245 4.20 12.48 9.03
N GLU A 246 3.78 13.67 9.44
CA GLU A 246 4.65 14.83 9.64
C GLU A 246 4.85 15.02 11.14
N ALA A 247 6.10 14.88 11.61
CA ALA A 247 6.44 15.18 12.99
C ALA A 247 6.58 16.70 13.17
N ALA A 248 5.74 17.28 14.02
CA ALA A 248 5.74 18.71 14.34
C ALA A 248 6.32 18.94 15.75
N GLY A 249 7.47 18.30 16.02
CA GLY A 249 8.11 18.25 17.34
C GLY A 249 7.78 16.98 18.12
N ASP A 250 8.22 16.92 19.38
CA ASP A 250 8.14 15.70 20.21
C ASP A 250 6.73 15.39 20.71
N ALA A 251 5.89 16.43 20.85
CA ALA A 251 4.54 16.37 21.41
C ALA A 251 3.44 16.61 20.37
N GLU A 252 3.77 16.74 19.08
CA GLU A 252 2.79 16.96 18.02
C GLU A 252 3.11 16.16 16.76
N ARG A 253 2.08 15.57 16.14
CA ARG A 253 2.15 14.91 14.83
C ARG A 253 0.95 15.33 13.98
N VAL A 254 1.17 15.46 12.68
CA VAL A 254 0.12 15.68 11.68
C VAL A 254 0.06 14.45 10.77
N TYR A 255 -1.13 13.88 10.64
CA TYR A 255 -1.42 12.71 9.82
C TYR A 255 -2.21 13.15 8.60
N HIS A 256 -1.70 12.81 7.43
CA HIS A 256 -2.29 13.06 6.12
C HIS A 256 -2.78 11.73 5.57
N CYS A 257 -4.08 11.47 5.66
CA CYS A 257 -4.68 10.17 5.42
C CYS A 257 -5.35 10.10 4.06
N ASN A 258 -5.33 8.91 3.47
CA ASN A 258 -6.04 8.58 2.24
C ASN A 258 -7.10 7.51 2.54
N HIS A 259 -8.30 7.66 2.00
CA HIS A 259 -9.37 6.69 2.06
C HIS A 259 -9.13 5.57 1.03
N ALA A 260 -9.65 4.36 1.28
CA ALA A 260 -9.44 3.20 0.41
C ALA A 260 -9.91 3.40 -1.04
N SER A 261 -10.96 4.20 -1.25
CA SER A 261 -11.55 4.46 -2.57
C SER A 261 -10.87 5.59 -3.36
N THR A 262 -10.02 6.40 -2.73
CA THR A 262 -9.42 7.57 -3.37
C THR A 262 -8.30 7.17 -4.32
N THR A 263 -8.58 7.24 -5.62
CA THR A 263 -7.65 6.85 -6.70
C THR A 263 -7.45 8.00 -7.70
N PRO A 264 -6.20 8.48 -7.92
CA PRO A 264 -4.98 8.09 -7.22
C PRO A 264 -4.96 8.60 -5.76
N PRO A 265 -4.11 8.03 -4.88
CA PRO A 265 -3.96 8.52 -3.51
C PRO A 265 -3.51 9.98 -3.47
N THR A 266 -4.22 10.80 -2.68
CA THR A 266 -3.88 12.22 -2.47
C THR A 266 -3.31 12.48 -1.08
N PHE A 267 -3.65 11.61 -0.12
CA PHE A 267 -3.40 11.77 1.31
C PHE A 267 -4.00 13.05 1.90
N ALA A 268 -5.08 13.57 1.29
CA ALA A 268 -5.75 14.80 1.68
C ALA A 268 -7.21 14.59 2.08
N ASP A 269 -7.65 13.33 2.19
CA ASP A 269 -9.03 12.97 2.54
C ASP A 269 -9.28 13.25 4.02
N LEU A 270 -8.30 12.97 4.88
CA LEU A 270 -8.36 13.35 6.27
C LEU A 270 -7.00 13.87 6.75
N THR A 271 -6.92 15.14 7.10
CA THR A 271 -5.75 15.71 7.78
C THR A 271 -6.06 15.96 9.24
N VAL A 272 -5.33 15.31 10.14
CA VAL A 272 -5.55 15.38 11.59
C VAL A 272 -4.25 15.71 12.31
N ARG A 273 -4.31 16.66 13.25
CA ARG A 273 -3.24 16.95 14.20
C ARG A 273 -3.51 16.23 15.51
N LEU A 274 -2.55 15.44 15.99
CA LEU A 274 -2.55 14.93 17.36
C LEU A 274 -1.52 15.70 18.18
N ARG A 275 -1.91 16.13 19.37
CA ARG A 275 -1.03 16.81 20.33
C ARG A 275 -1.11 16.14 21.70
N LEU A 276 0.04 15.81 22.27
CA LEU A 276 0.13 15.33 23.65
C LEU A 276 -0.08 16.48 24.63
N GLY A 277 -0.87 16.23 25.67
CA GLY A 277 -1.10 17.13 26.79
C GLY A 277 -0.78 16.46 28.12
N PRO A 278 -0.76 17.25 29.21
CA PRO A 278 -0.64 16.70 30.56
C PRO A 278 -1.81 15.75 30.89
N PRO A 279 -1.71 14.95 31.96
CA PRO A 279 -2.84 14.21 32.51
C PRO A 279 -4.03 15.14 32.77
N ALA A 280 -5.24 14.66 32.47
CA ALA A 280 -6.50 15.35 32.74
C ALA A 280 -6.83 15.37 34.24
#